data_AF-A0A8T6SFU9-F1
#
_entry.id   AF-A0A8T6SFU9-F1
#
_cell.length_a   1.000
_cell.length_b   1.000
_cell.length_c   1.000
_cell.angle_alpha   90.00
_cell.angle_beta   90.00
_cell.angle_gamma   90.00
#
_symmetry.space_group_name_H-M   'P 1'
#
loop_
_entity.id
_entity.type
_entity.pdbx_description
1 polymer ?
#
loop_
_entity_poly.entity_id
_entity_poly.type
_entity_poly.pdbx_seq_one_letter_code
_entity_poly.pdbx_strand_id
1 'polypeptide(L)'
;MHNIHTVCEDTPSALEVFWDLFYRQLAIFEKSFALDAFIFYCEQGMLNDYLAELKRLTSSKDLPVVIMLMKNLEVYMGAWIDALVLDSLNRPMEVGTSQMDHKSAEKWGITYVDEEGRERYPPIVHAGFGVERYLAAMLEYAARRQKTTLPTWISPTQVRIIPVAKTYKLLAQKIADKLEHAQVRVDIDDRTESVSKRIRRSELEWIPYILVVGGEEAKIEKLPVRINEENSVRDMTLQELIERVHEEDTDTPFLQLPLPKCLSKRASFV
;
A
#
# COMPACT_ATOMS: atom_id res chain seq x y z
N MET A 1 -9.15 10.72 -5.70
CA MET A 1 -7.74 11.19 -5.77
C MET A 1 -7.39 11.77 -4.42
N HIS A 2 -6.38 11.23 -3.74
CA HIS A 2 -5.78 11.90 -2.59
C HIS A 2 -4.83 12.95 -3.14
N ASN A 3 -5.05 14.22 -2.81
CA ASN A 3 -4.29 15.34 -3.38
C ASN A 3 -4.03 16.39 -2.31
N ILE A 4 -2.81 16.93 -2.28
CA ILE A 4 -2.34 17.97 -1.37
C ILE A 4 -1.84 19.13 -2.22
N HIS A 5 -2.18 20.35 -1.79
CA HIS A 5 -1.71 21.59 -2.39
C HIS A 5 -1.00 22.40 -1.30
N THR A 6 0.29 22.66 -1.48
CA THR A 6 1.08 23.45 -0.53
C THR A 6 1.47 24.76 -1.18
N VAL A 7 0.93 25.85 -0.63
CA VAL A 7 1.33 27.21 -0.99
C VAL A 7 2.64 27.51 -0.27
N CYS A 8 3.68 27.84 -1.03
CA CYS A 8 5.02 28.09 -0.51
C CYS A 8 5.37 29.57 -0.63
N GLU A 9 6.30 30.02 0.20
CA GLU A 9 6.75 31.42 0.20
C GLU A 9 7.49 31.76 -1.10
N ASP A 10 8.42 30.89 -1.50
CA ASP A 10 9.32 31.10 -2.62
C ASP A 10 9.70 29.78 -3.32
N THR A 11 10.47 29.87 -4.40
CA THR A 11 10.89 28.69 -5.17
C THR A 11 11.80 27.74 -4.37
N PRO A 12 12.80 28.20 -3.59
CA PRO A 12 13.59 27.33 -2.72
C PRO A 12 12.74 26.49 -1.75
N SER A 13 11.84 27.12 -0.98
CA SER A 13 10.95 26.42 -0.05
C SER A 13 10.01 25.46 -0.80
N ALA A 14 9.51 25.86 -1.98
CA ALA A 14 8.71 24.98 -2.81
C ALA A 14 9.48 23.73 -3.27
N LEU A 15 10.76 23.87 -3.65
CA LEU A 15 11.59 22.73 -4.06
C LEU A 15 11.80 21.74 -2.89
N GLU A 16 12.00 22.23 -1.67
CA GLU A 16 12.08 21.37 -0.48
C GLU A 16 10.77 20.59 -0.27
N VAL A 17 9.64 21.28 -0.33
CA VAL A 17 8.30 20.68 -0.19
C VAL A 17 8.01 19.69 -1.32
N PHE A 18 8.38 20.00 -2.56
CA PHE A 18 8.22 19.13 -3.73
C PHE A 18 8.86 17.76 -3.50
N TRP A 19 10.09 17.74 -3.02
CA TRP A 19 10.82 16.50 -2.75
C TRP A 19 10.34 15.80 -1.49
N ASP A 20 10.04 16.53 -0.41
CA ASP A 20 9.46 15.94 0.81
C ASP A 20 8.15 15.22 0.52
N LEU A 21 7.22 15.86 -0.19
CA LEU A 21 5.95 15.24 -0.57
C LEU A 21 6.14 14.06 -1.53
N PHE A 22 7.08 14.15 -2.47
CA PHE A 22 7.41 13.03 -3.34
C PHE A 22 7.94 11.82 -2.55
N TYR A 23 8.92 12.01 -1.67
CA TYR A 23 9.49 10.93 -0.88
C TYR A 23 8.51 10.33 0.13
N ARG A 24 7.60 11.13 0.70
CA ARG A 24 6.49 10.62 1.54
C ARG A 24 5.57 9.70 0.76
N GLN A 25 5.24 10.05 -0.48
CA GLN A 25 4.45 9.19 -1.36
C GLN A 25 5.21 7.89 -1.67
N LEU A 26 6.50 7.96 -2.00
CA LEU A 26 7.32 6.77 -2.24
C LEU A 26 7.34 5.82 -1.02
N ALA A 27 7.48 6.36 0.19
CA ALA A 27 7.46 5.55 1.41
C ALA A 27 6.12 4.82 1.62
N ILE A 28 5.00 5.37 1.16
CA ILE A 28 3.69 4.71 1.18
C ILE A 28 3.61 3.61 0.12
N PHE A 29 4.19 3.84 -1.06
CA PHE A 29 4.15 2.91 -2.18
C PHE A 29 5.01 1.68 -1.90
N GLU A 30 6.21 1.89 -1.36
CA GLU A 30 7.22 0.86 -1.09
C GLU A 30 6.81 -0.13 0.02
N LYS A 31 5.82 0.21 0.85
CA LYS A 31 5.19 -0.73 1.80
C LYS A 31 4.32 -1.79 1.12
N SER A 32 4.00 -1.61 -0.16
CA SER A 32 2.84 -2.25 -0.78
C SER A 32 3.13 -2.86 -2.14
N PHE A 33 4.02 -2.23 -2.91
CA PHE A 33 4.50 -2.72 -4.19
C PHE A 33 5.86 -2.12 -4.53
N ALA A 34 6.59 -2.80 -5.42
CA ALA A 34 7.80 -2.24 -6.02
C ALA A 34 7.44 -1.32 -7.19
N LEU A 35 8.15 -0.21 -7.31
CA LEU A 35 8.11 0.69 -8.46
C LEU A 35 9.05 0.18 -9.55
N ASP A 36 8.73 0.52 -10.80
CA ASP A 36 9.51 0.09 -11.97
C ASP A 36 10.37 1.23 -12.56
N ALA A 37 9.91 2.48 -12.47
CA ALA A 37 10.62 3.64 -13.00
C ALA A 37 10.07 4.97 -12.46
N PHE A 38 10.76 6.05 -12.79
CA PHE A 38 10.26 7.42 -12.67
C PHE A 38 10.29 8.12 -14.03
N ILE A 39 9.34 9.03 -14.27
CA ILE A 39 9.45 10.01 -15.36
C ILE A 39 9.47 11.40 -14.75
N PHE A 40 10.51 12.15 -15.06
CA PHE A 40 10.64 13.55 -14.69
C PHE A 40 10.44 14.42 -15.92
N TYR A 41 9.58 15.41 -15.81
CA TYR A 41 9.28 16.36 -16.87
C TYR A 41 9.65 17.75 -16.39
N CYS A 42 10.31 18.54 -17.23
CA CYS A 42 10.58 19.93 -16.91
C CYS A 42 10.74 20.80 -18.15
N GLU A 43 10.52 22.10 -17.97
CA GLU A 43 10.97 23.10 -18.92
C GLU A 43 12.50 23.07 -19.04
N GLN A 44 13.02 23.19 -20.27
CA GLN A 44 14.44 23.00 -20.56
C GLN A 44 15.38 23.87 -19.71
N GLY A 45 14.94 25.06 -19.31
CA GLY A 45 15.71 25.98 -18.47
C GLY A 45 15.78 25.62 -16.98
N MET A 46 14.91 24.72 -16.50
CA MET A 46 14.75 24.42 -15.08
C MET A 46 15.45 23.13 -14.65
N LEU A 47 15.92 22.29 -15.59
CA LEU A 47 16.48 20.98 -15.27
C LEU A 47 17.58 21.03 -14.19
N ASN A 48 18.45 22.05 -14.24
CA ASN A 48 19.58 22.17 -13.33
C ASN A 48 19.16 22.24 -11.85
N ASP A 49 17.98 22.80 -11.56
CA ASP A 49 17.46 22.93 -10.20
C ASP A 49 17.09 21.57 -9.59
N TYR A 50 16.85 20.55 -10.42
CA TYR A 50 16.41 19.22 -10.01
C TYR A 50 17.49 18.14 -10.14
N LEU A 51 18.57 18.39 -10.89
CA LEU A 51 19.59 17.38 -11.23
C LEU A 51 20.22 16.69 -10.02
N ALA A 52 20.46 17.43 -8.95
CA ALA A 52 21.09 16.87 -7.74
C ALA A 52 20.20 15.80 -7.09
N GLU A 53 18.91 16.11 -6.90
CA GLU A 53 17.95 15.19 -6.29
C GLU A 53 17.55 14.06 -7.25
N LEU A 54 17.45 14.29 -8.56
CA LEU A 54 17.22 13.21 -9.53
C LEU A 54 18.37 12.18 -9.51
N LYS A 55 19.62 12.63 -9.37
CA LYS A 55 20.79 11.74 -9.20
C LYS A 55 20.70 10.97 -7.89
N ARG A 56 20.34 11.64 -6.80
CA ARG A 56 20.15 10.99 -5.51
C ARG A 56 19.04 9.94 -5.56
N LEU A 57 17.93 10.24 -6.23
CA LEU A 57 16.80 9.33 -6.41
C LEU A 57 17.24 8.05 -7.12
N THR A 58 17.87 8.16 -8.29
CA THR A 58 18.31 6.97 -9.04
C THR A 58 19.36 6.16 -8.27
N SER A 59 20.28 6.80 -7.55
CA SER A 59 21.27 6.09 -6.72
C SER A 59 20.65 5.41 -5.50
N SER A 60 19.63 6.01 -4.88
CA SER A 60 19.01 5.46 -3.67
C SER A 60 18.00 4.35 -3.95
N LYS A 61 17.32 4.40 -5.10
CA LYS A 61 16.27 3.44 -5.47
C LYS A 61 16.73 2.36 -6.42
N ASP A 62 17.87 2.55 -7.09
CA ASP A 62 18.35 1.68 -8.18
C ASP A 62 17.30 1.52 -9.29
N LEU A 63 16.58 2.60 -9.57
CA LEU A 63 15.53 2.67 -10.59
C LEU A 63 15.86 3.73 -11.64
N PRO A 64 15.46 3.50 -12.91
CA PRO A 64 15.66 4.46 -13.97
C PRO A 64 14.77 5.70 -13.79
N VAL A 65 15.31 6.86 -14.14
CA VAL A 65 14.58 8.12 -14.26
C VAL A 65 14.65 8.57 -15.72
N VAL A 66 13.50 8.61 -16.40
CA VAL A 66 13.40 9.14 -17.76
C VAL A 66 13.16 10.65 -17.67
N ILE A 67 14.01 11.45 -18.30
CA ILE A 67 13.88 12.92 -18.30
C ILE A 67 13.26 13.39 -19.61
N MET A 68 12.13 14.08 -19.51
CA MET A 68 11.37 14.64 -20.62
C MET A 68 11.55 16.16 -20.63
N LEU A 69 12.41 16.65 -21.52
CA LEU A 69 12.69 18.08 -21.68
C LEU A 69 11.73 18.72 -22.68
N MET A 70 11.05 19.76 -22.23
CA MET A 70 10.01 20.44 -22.99
C MET A 70 10.44 21.88 -23.26
N LYS A 71 10.26 22.35 -24.50
CA LYS A 71 10.63 23.72 -24.89
C LYS A 71 9.63 24.77 -24.40
N ASN A 72 8.34 24.42 -24.43
CA ASN A 72 7.24 25.25 -23.95
C ASN A 72 6.26 24.32 -23.23
N LEU A 73 6.14 24.44 -21.90
CA LEU A 73 5.09 23.73 -21.19
C LEU A 73 3.80 24.55 -21.26
N GLU A 74 2.82 24.04 -22.02
CA GLU A 74 1.45 24.58 -22.03
C GLU A 74 0.69 24.22 -20.73
N VAL A 75 1.24 23.32 -19.92
CA VAL A 75 0.70 22.98 -18.60
C VAL A 75 1.17 24.04 -17.59
N TYR A 76 0.33 24.33 -16.60
CA TYR A 76 0.61 25.30 -15.52
C TYR A 76 1.83 24.91 -14.66
N MET A 77 2.26 23.65 -14.75
CA MET A 77 3.40 23.11 -14.00
C MET A 77 4.72 23.51 -14.69
N GLY A 78 5.74 23.91 -13.94
CA GLY A 78 7.09 24.12 -14.48
C GLY A 78 7.91 22.83 -14.54
N ALA A 79 7.65 21.91 -13.61
CA ALA A 79 8.22 20.57 -13.57
C ALA A 79 7.31 19.61 -12.79
N TRP A 80 7.40 18.32 -13.09
CA TRP A 80 6.76 17.27 -12.28
C TRP A 80 7.48 15.94 -12.39
N ILE A 81 7.28 15.08 -11.40
CA ILE A 81 7.80 13.72 -11.36
C ILE A 81 6.66 12.72 -11.13
N ASP A 82 6.66 11.66 -11.92
CA ASP A 82 5.70 10.58 -11.86
C ASP A 82 6.41 9.29 -11.42
N ALA A 83 5.84 8.61 -10.43
CA ALA A 83 6.22 7.26 -10.03
C ALA A 83 5.43 6.24 -10.83
N LEU A 84 6.12 5.24 -11.39
CA LEU A 84 5.53 4.29 -12.31
C LEU A 84 5.59 2.85 -11.80
N VAL A 85 4.52 2.13 -12.11
CA VAL A 85 4.45 0.67 -12.12
C VAL A 85 4.11 0.25 -13.54
N LEU A 86 4.78 -0.75 -14.08
CA LEU A 86 4.39 -1.41 -15.32
C LEU A 86 3.18 -2.31 -15.03
N ASP A 87 2.28 -2.51 -15.98
CA ASP A 87 1.27 -3.55 -15.86
C ASP A 87 1.77 -4.91 -16.42
N SER A 88 0.91 -5.93 -16.39
CA SER A 88 1.18 -7.26 -16.94
C SER A 88 1.46 -7.28 -18.45
N LEU A 89 1.17 -6.20 -19.18
CA LEU A 89 1.47 -6.00 -20.60
C LEU A 89 2.68 -5.08 -20.84
N ASN A 90 3.45 -4.78 -19.79
CA ASN A 90 4.58 -3.84 -19.79
C ASN A 90 4.21 -2.41 -20.20
N ARG A 91 2.97 -1.97 -19.94
CA ARG A 91 2.55 -0.57 -20.16
C ARG A 91 2.78 0.23 -18.88
N PRO A 92 3.28 1.47 -18.97
CA PRO A 92 3.48 2.30 -17.79
C PRO A 92 2.14 2.80 -17.22
N MET A 93 1.98 2.64 -15.91
CA MET A 93 0.90 3.21 -15.12
C MET A 93 1.48 4.14 -14.06
N GLU A 94 1.10 5.41 -14.15
CA GLU A 94 1.43 6.44 -13.15
C GLU A 94 0.60 6.20 -11.88
N VAL A 95 1.30 5.92 -10.77
CA VAL A 95 0.68 5.64 -9.47
C VAL A 95 0.66 6.85 -8.56
N GLY A 96 1.53 7.83 -8.75
CA GLY A 96 1.55 9.07 -8.00
C GLY A 96 2.47 10.10 -8.62
N THR A 97 2.21 11.36 -8.30
CA THR A 97 2.86 12.52 -8.93
C THR A 97 3.20 13.60 -7.89
N SER A 98 4.28 14.32 -8.12
CA SER A 98 4.62 15.57 -7.42
C SER A 98 4.95 16.63 -8.45
N GLN A 99 4.39 17.82 -8.30
CA GLN A 99 4.28 18.80 -9.37
C GLN A 99 4.55 20.22 -8.84
N MET A 100 5.40 20.95 -9.54
CA MET A 100 5.75 22.35 -9.25
C MET A 100 4.92 23.29 -10.12
N ASP A 101 4.08 24.13 -9.52
CA ASP A 101 3.25 25.11 -10.21
C ASP A 101 3.69 26.54 -9.88
N HIS A 102 4.15 27.24 -10.91
CA HIS A 102 4.54 28.65 -10.85
C HIS A 102 3.53 29.59 -11.53
N LYS A 103 2.53 29.05 -12.23
CA LYS A 103 1.67 29.83 -13.15
C LYS A 103 0.28 30.06 -12.57
N SER A 104 -0.25 29.16 -11.76
CA SER A 104 -1.62 29.27 -11.26
C SER A 104 -1.83 30.47 -10.35
N ALA A 105 -0.88 30.80 -9.48
CA ALA A 105 -1.04 31.93 -8.58
C ALA A 105 -1.23 33.25 -9.34
N GLU A 106 -0.38 33.52 -10.32
CA GLU A 106 -0.50 34.70 -11.19
C GLU A 106 -1.81 34.67 -11.99
N LYS A 107 -2.12 33.52 -12.61
CA LYS A 107 -3.33 33.35 -13.44
C LYS A 107 -4.63 33.62 -12.67
N TRP A 108 -4.67 33.25 -11.40
CA TRP A 108 -5.87 33.35 -10.56
C TRP A 108 -5.84 34.51 -9.57
N GLY A 109 -4.77 35.33 -9.56
CA GLY A 109 -4.64 36.46 -8.65
C GLY A 109 -4.46 36.04 -7.17
N ILE A 110 -3.81 34.91 -6.92
CA ILE A 110 -3.53 34.43 -5.56
C ILE A 110 -2.24 35.10 -5.10
N THR A 111 -2.31 35.95 -4.07
CA THR A 111 -1.16 36.70 -3.59
C THR A 111 -1.00 36.62 -2.07
N TYR A 112 0.22 36.89 -1.61
CA TYR A 112 0.53 37.17 -0.21
C TYR A 112 1.44 38.41 -0.11
N VAL A 113 1.58 38.95 1.09
CA VAL A 113 2.48 40.08 1.37
C VAL A 113 3.73 39.56 2.08
N ASP A 114 4.90 39.79 1.49
CA ASP A 114 6.19 39.38 2.06
C ASP A 114 6.61 40.24 3.26
N GLU A 115 7.70 39.87 3.93
CA GLU A 115 8.21 40.61 5.09
C GLU A 115 8.59 42.05 4.76
N GLU A 116 8.86 42.37 3.48
CA GLU A 116 9.14 43.72 3.01
C GLU A 116 7.91 44.49 2.52
N GLY A 117 6.71 43.93 2.69
CA GLY A 117 5.45 44.59 2.35
C GLY A 117 5.10 44.54 0.86
N ARG A 118 5.77 43.69 0.07
CA ARG A 118 5.52 43.54 -1.38
C ARG A 118 4.52 42.42 -1.63
N GLU A 119 3.65 42.65 -2.60
CA GLU A 119 2.74 41.62 -3.09
C GLU A 119 3.50 40.59 -3.93
N ARG A 120 3.34 39.31 -3.58
CA ARG A 120 4.01 38.17 -4.21
C ARG A 120 2.99 37.12 -4.65
N TYR A 121 3.29 36.46 -5.77
CA TYR A 121 2.59 35.28 -6.21
C TYR A 121 3.32 34.04 -5.67
N PRO A 122 2.70 33.24 -4.79
CA PRO A 122 3.37 32.08 -4.23
C PRO A 122 3.43 30.92 -5.23
N PRO A 123 4.55 30.18 -5.31
CA PRO A 123 4.56 28.88 -5.94
C PRO A 123 3.66 27.89 -5.18
N ILE A 124 3.05 26.96 -5.92
CA ILE A 124 2.16 25.93 -5.38
C ILE A 124 2.76 24.57 -5.72
N VAL A 125 2.89 23.70 -4.72
CA VAL A 125 3.30 22.31 -4.93
C VAL A 125 2.07 21.43 -4.85
N HIS A 126 1.87 20.59 -5.86
CA HIS A 126 0.80 19.60 -5.89
C HIS A 126 1.39 18.21 -5.71
N ALA A 127 0.76 17.38 -4.90
CA ALA A 127 1.17 16.00 -4.71
C ALA A 127 -0.06 15.11 -4.54
N GLY A 128 -0.11 14.00 -5.27
CA GLY A 128 -1.26 13.13 -5.14
C GLY A 128 -1.15 11.80 -5.87
N PHE A 129 -2.06 10.90 -5.47
CA PHE A 129 -2.24 9.60 -6.10
C PHE A 129 -3.72 9.18 -6.14
N GLY A 130 -4.05 8.34 -7.12
CA GLY A 130 -5.36 7.71 -7.25
C GLY A 130 -5.45 6.44 -6.41
N VAL A 131 -6.53 6.28 -5.65
CA VAL A 131 -6.73 5.06 -4.83
C VAL A 131 -6.92 3.84 -5.73
N GLU A 132 -7.65 4.02 -6.83
CA GLU A 132 -7.95 2.98 -7.80
C GLU A 132 -6.67 2.51 -8.51
N ARG A 133 -5.77 3.44 -8.87
CA ARG A 133 -4.46 3.09 -9.47
C ARG A 133 -3.51 2.47 -8.45
N TYR A 134 -3.54 2.92 -7.20
CA TYR A 134 -2.79 2.29 -6.11
C TYR A 134 -3.21 0.84 -5.91
N LEU A 135 -4.53 0.58 -5.87
CA LEU A 135 -5.06 -0.78 -5.79
C LEU A 135 -4.70 -1.61 -7.02
N ALA A 136 -4.79 -1.03 -8.22
CA ALA A 136 -4.37 -1.71 -9.44
C ALA A 136 -2.88 -2.09 -9.40
N ALA A 137 -2.01 -1.19 -8.96
CA ALA A 137 -0.58 -1.44 -8.79
C ALA A 137 -0.30 -2.56 -7.77
N MET A 138 -1.03 -2.60 -6.65
CA MET A 138 -0.94 -3.68 -5.67
C MET A 138 -1.33 -5.03 -6.28
N LEU A 139 -2.41 -5.07 -7.08
CA LEU A 139 -2.87 -6.30 -7.73
C LEU A 139 -1.88 -6.79 -8.81
N GLU A 140 -1.36 -5.87 -9.64
CA GLU A 140 -0.31 -6.18 -10.63
C GLU A 140 0.95 -6.70 -9.94
N TYR A 141 1.37 -6.06 -8.85
CA TYR A 141 2.51 -6.51 -8.06
C TYR A 141 2.27 -7.90 -7.45
N ALA A 142 1.10 -8.13 -6.83
CA ALA A 142 0.72 -9.42 -6.28
C ALA A 142 0.71 -10.53 -7.36
N ALA A 143 0.24 -10.22 -8.57
CA ALA A 143 0.21 -11.15 -9.70
C ALA A 143 1.61 -11.52 -10.22
N ARG A 144 2.61 -10.65 -10.05
CA ARG A 144 4.02 -10.91 -10.41
C ARG A 144 4.77 -11.77 -9.40
N ARG A 145 4.29 -11.84 -8.15
CA ARG A 145 4.93 -12.66 -7.10
C ARG A 145 4.78 -14.14 -7.44
N GLN A 146 5.71 -14.95 -6.95
CA GLN A 146 5.67 -16.42 -7.10
C GLN A 146 4.36 -17.01 -6.55
N LYS A 147 3.88 -16.47 -5.43
CA LYS A 147 2.55 -16.74 -4.89
C LYS A 147 1.75 -15.45 -4.90
N THR A 148 0.60 -15.47 -5.58
CA THR A 148 -0.33 -14.35 -5.58
C THR A 148 -0.93 -14.18 -4.20
N THR A 149 -0.58 -13.08 -3.55
CA THR A 149 -1.09 -12.69 -2.23
C THR A 149 -0.98 -11.17 -2.07
N LEU A 150 -1.87 -10.60 -1.27
CA LEU A 150 -1.74 -9.21 -0.84
C LEU A 150 -0.81 -9.13 0.38
N PRO A 151 -0.18 -7.97 0.63
CA PRO A 151 0.43 -7.67 1.93
C PRO A 151 -0.55 -7.85 3.08
N THR A 152 -0.08 -8.37 4.23
CA THR A 152 -0.91 -8.66 5.40
C THR A 152 -1.71 -7.44 5.88
N TRP A 153 -1.09 -6.25 5.90
CA TRP A 153 -1.73 -5.02 6.36
C TRP A 153 -3.00 -4.64 5.58
N ILE A 154 -3.08 -4.93 4.27
CA ILE A 154 -4.27 -4.60 3.45
C ILE A 154 -5.25 -5.78 3.35
N SER A 155 -4.83 -7.00 3.69
CA SER A 155 -5.68 -8.17 3.53
C SER A 155 -6.95 -8.01 4.36
N PRO A 156 -8.16 -8.13 3.76
CA PRO A 156 -9.41 -8.00 4.51
C PRO A 156 -9.46 -8.97 5.69
N THR A 157 -9.10 -10.23 5.45
CA THR A 157 -8.89 -11.24 6.49
C THR A 157 -7.39 -11.57 6.53
N GLN A 158 -6.74 -11.35 7.67
CA GLN A 158 -5.33 -11.66 7.88
C GLN A 158 -5.14 -13.13 8.29
N VAL A 159 -6.01 -13.62 9.19
CA VAL A 159 -5.96 -14.99 9.69
C VAL A 159 -7.29 -15.70 9.43
N ARG A 160 -7.24 -16.92 8.90
CA ARG A 160 -8.41 -17.79 8.81
C ARG A 160 -8.23 -19.05 9.63
N ILE A 161 -9.20 -19.33 10.49
CA ILE A 161 -9.22 -20.53 11.33
C ILE A 161 -10.08 -21.61 10.70
N ILE A 162 -9.54 -22.82 10.60
CA ILE A 162 -10.20 -23.99 10.02
C ILE A 162 -10.28 -25.09 11.08
N PRO A 163 -11.42 -25.26 11.78
CA PRO A 163 -11.60 -26.38 12.70
C PRO A 163 -11.68 -27.71 11.92
N VAL A 164 -10.94 -28.74 12.32
CA VAL A 164 -10.93 -30.04 11.62
C VAL A 164 -12.25 -30.80 11.73
N ALA A 165 -13.03 -30.54 12.78
CA ALA A 165 -14.35 -31.11 13.03
C ALA A 165 -15.25 -30.13 13.79
N LYS A 166 -16.57 -30.35 13.74
CA LYS A 166 -17.58 -29.50 14.42
C LYS A 166 -17.35 -29.37 15.93
N THR A 167 -16.80 -30.41 16.56
CA THR A 167 -16.45 -30.43 17.98
C THR A 167 -15.43 -29.34 18.37
N TYR A 168 -14.56 -28.93 17.44
CA TYR A 168 -13.55 -27.90 17.67
C TYR A 168 -14.04 -26.47 17.37
N LYS A 169 -15.32 -26.27 17.03
CA LYS A 169 -15.87 -24.95 16.72
C LYS A 169 -15.74 -23.97 17.89
N LEU A 170 -15.96 -24.42 19.13
CA LEU A 170 -15.81 -23.57 20.32
C LEU A 170 -14.35 -23.17 20.56
N LEU A 171 -13.40 -24.06 20.28
CA LEU A 171 -11.98 -23.75 20.38
C LEU A 171 -11.56 -22.72 19.33
N ALA A 172 -11.97 -22.91 18.07
CA ALA A 172 -11.74 -21.94 17.00
C ALA A 172 -12.32 -20.56 17.33
N GLN A 173 -13.52 -20.52 17.92
CA GLN A 173 -14.14 -19.26 18.37
C GLN A 173 -13.30 -18.56 19.44
N LYS A 174 -12.83 -19.28 20.47
CA LYS A 174 -11.97 -18.72 21.51
C LYS A 174 -10.64 -18.17 20.95
N ILE A 175 -10.04 -18.86 19.99
CA ILE A 175 -8.80 -18.39 19.34
C ILE A 175 -9.08 -17.14 18.51
N ALA A 176 -10.17 -17.12 17.72
CA ALA A 176 -10.58 -15.95 16.97
C ALA A 176 -10.83 -14.75 17.88
N ASP A 177 -11.48 -14.95 19.02
CA ASP A 177 -11.73 -13.86 19.98
C ASP A 177 -10.39 -13.30 20.50
N LYS A 178 -9.41 -14.14 20.84
CA LYS A 178 -8.08 -13.66 21.25
C LYS A 178 -7.37 -12.84 20.16
N LEU A 179 -7.43 -13.30 18.92
CA LEU A 179 -6.86 -12.58 17.77
C LEU A 179 -7.56 -11.22 17.55
N GLU A 180 -8.88 -11.17 17.64
CA GLU A 180 -9.62 -9.90 17.53
C GLU A 180 -9.29 -8.93 18.66
N HIS A 181 -9.14 -9.40 19.91
CA HIS A 181 -8.70 -8.56 21.03
C HIS A 181 -7.29 -8.01 20.82
N ALA A 182 -6.45 -8.73 20.07
CA ALA A 182 -5.15 -8.27 19.63
C ALA A 182 -5.19 -7.47 18.31
N GLN A 183 -6.37 -7.03 17.86
CA GLN A 183 -6.54 -6.25 16.62
C GLN A 183 -6.05 -6.98 15.36
N VAL A 184 -6.21 -8.30 15.30
CA VAL A 184 -5.97 -9.11 14.10
C VAL A 184 -7.30 -9.44 13.43
N ARG A 185 -7.41 -9.15 12.13
CA ARG A 185 -8.62 -9.45 11.34
C ARG A 185 -8.71 -10.95 11.08
N VAL A 186 -9.68 -11.62 11.71
CA VAL A 186 -9.79 -13.08 11.69
C VAL A 186 -11.19 -13.56 11.34
N ASP A 187 -11.27 -14.62 10.53
CA ASP A 187 -12.51 -15.34 10.28
C ASP A 187 -12.38 -16.86 10.50
N ILE A 188 -13.51 -17.55 10.54
CA ILE A 188 -13.59 -19.00 10.80
C ILE A 188 -14.30 -19.66 9.63
N ASP A 189 -13.60 -20.56 8.95
CA ASP A 189 -14.17 -21.41 7.93
C ASP A 189 -14.85 -22.63 8.57
N ASP A 190 -16.10 -22.47 8.99
CA ASP A 190 -16.91 -23.52 9.61
C ASP A 190 -17.85 -24.24 8.63
N ARG A 191 -17.57 -24.13 7.32
CA ARG A 191 -18.32 -24.83 6.26
C ARG A 191 -18.14 -26.34 6.37
N THR A 192 -19.11 -27.10 5.87
CA THR A 192 -19.13 -28.58 5.94
C THR A 192 -18.20 -29.29 4.95
N GLU A 193 -17.32 -28.54 4.29
CA GLU A 193 -16.38 -29.05 3.31
C GLU A 193 -15.17 -29.72 3.98
N SER A 194 -14.46 -30.59 3.24
CA SER A 194 -13.23 -31.22 3.73
C SER A 194 -12.19 -30.16 4.12
N VAL A 195 -11.37 -30.45 5.13
CA VAL A 195 -10.30 -29.54 5.61
C VAL A 195 -9.40 -29.11 4.46
N SER A 196 -8.96 -30.06 3.63
CA SER A 196 -8.12 -29.78 2.45
C SER A 196 -8.79 -28.83 1.46
N LYS A 197 -10.10 -28.94 1.24
CA LYS A 197 -10.85 -28.04 0.36
C LYS A 197 -10.95 -26.63 0.95
N ARG A 198 -11.17 -26.52 2.27
CA ARG A 198 -11.19 -25.24 2.99
C ARG A 198 -9.83 -24.55 2.99
N ILE A 199 -8.74 -25.29 3.21
CA ILE A 199 -7.36 -24.78 3.09
C ILE A 199 -7.15 -24.22 1.68
N ARG A 200 -7.40 -25.03 0.65
CA ARG A 200 -7.21 -24.61 -0.76
C ARG A 200 -8.03 -23.37 -1.11
N ARG A 201 -9.28 -23.28 -0.65
CA ARG A 201 -10.11 -22.08 -0.86
C ARG A 201 -9.51 -20.85 -0.18
N SER A 202 -9.01 -21.00 1.03
CA SER A 202 -8.36 -19.92 1.77
C SER A 202 -7.10 -19.41 1.07
N GLU A 203 -6.32 -20.29 0.45
CA GLU A 203 -5.18 -19.89 -0.39
C GLU A 203 -5.62 -19.13 -1.64
N LEU A 204 -6.69 -19.58 -2.30
CA LEU A 204 -7.23 -18.94 -3.50
C LEU A 204 -7.86 -17.58 -3.19
N GLU A 205 -8.37 -17.40 -1.98
CA GLU A 205 -8.83 -16.11 -1.42
C GLU A 205 -7.66 -15.25 -0.88
N TRP A 206 -6.42 -15.71 -1.06
CA TRP A 206 -5.19 -15.00 -0.68
C TRP A 206 -5.08 -14.67 0.82
N ILE A 207 -5.65 -15.51 1.68
CA ILE A 207 -5.53 -15.32 3.13
C ILE A 207 -4.06 -15.51 3.56
N PRO A 208 -3.41 -14.51 4.20
CA PRO A 208 -2.00 -14.60 4.59
C PRO A 208 -1.69 -15.78 5.50
N TYR A 209 -2.51 -15.98 6.54
CA TYR A 209 -2.31 -17.01 7.56
C TYR A 209 -3.52 -17.93 7.66
N ILE A 210 -3.29 -19.23 7.52
CA ILE A 210 -4.33 -20.25 7.65
C ILE A 210 -3.97 -21.14 8.83
N LEU A 211 -4.81 -21.09 9.86
CA LEU A 211 -4.64 -21.82 11.11
C LEU A 211 -5.59 -23.03 11.14
N VAL A 212 -5.06 -24.24 11.21
CA VAL A 212 -5.86 -25.47 11.31
C VAL A 212 -5.95 -25.89 12.77
N VAL A 213 -7.15 -26.14 13.27
CA VAL A 213 -7.40 -26.40 14.71
C VAL A 213 -8.07 -27.76 14.91
N GLY A 214 -7.41 -28.65 15.64
CA GLY A 214 -7.88 -29.98 15.99
C GLY A 214 -7.61 -30.40 17.43
N GLY A 215 -7.66 -31.71 17.69
CA GLY A 215 -7.64 -32.29 19.03
C GLY A 215 -6.27 -32.43 19.65
N GLU A 216 -5.23 -32.55 18.83
CA GLU A 216 -3.84 -32.60 19.30
C GLU A 216 -3.36 -31.18 19.62
N GLU A 217 -3.78 -30.20 18.83
CA GLU A 217 -3.46 -28.78 18.98
C GLU A 217 -4.13 -28.15 20.22
N ALA A 218 -5.22 -28.73 20.71
CA ALA A 218 -5.83 -28.32 21.98
C ALA A 218 -4.94 -28.61 23.20
N LYS A 219 -3.91 -29.46 23.05
CA LYS A 219 -2.95 -29.83 24.10
C LYS A 219 -1.60 -29.16 23.94
N ILE A 220 -1.26 -28.72 22.73
CA ILE A 220 0.06 -28.18 22.37
C ILE A 220 -0.07 -26.65 22.35
N GLU A 221 0.85 -25.95 23.03
CA GLU A 221 0.91 -24.49 23.07
C GLU A 221 1.20 -23.86 21.69
N LYS A 222 1.68 -24.68 20.75
CA LYS A 222 1.98 -24.35 19.36
C LYS A 222 0.93 -24.92 18.41
N LEU A 223 0.61 -24.13 17.41
CA LEU A 223 -0.39 -24.41 16.39
C LEU A 223 0.27 -24.44 15.00
N PRO A 224 -0.12 -25.37 14.12
CA PRO A 224 0.36 -25.37 12.75
C PRO A 224 -0.27 -24.22 11.98
N VAL A 225 0.54 -23.19 11.70
CA VAL A 225 0.16 -22.03 10.90
C VAL A 225 0.72 -22.19 9.50
N ARG A 226 -0.18 -22.25 8.53
CA ARG A 226 0.20 -22.24 7.13
C ARG A 226 0.33 -20.80 6.66
N ILE A 227 1.51 -20.45 6.15
CA ILE A 227 1.85 -19.13 5.63
C ILE A 227 1.71 -19.17 4.12
N ASN A 228 0.73 -18.44 3.59
CA ASN A 228 0.34 -18.55 2.18
C ASN A 228 1.47 -18.10 1.25
N GLU A 229 2.10 -16.97 1.56
CA GLU A 229 3.19 -16.38 0.79
C GLU A 229 4.41 -17.31 0.67
N GLU A 230 4.81 -17.93 1.78
CA GLU A 230 5.97 -18.83 1.84
C GLU A 230 5.66 -20.23 1.32
N ASN A 231 4.38 -20.54 1.07
CA ASN A 231 3.91 -21.89 0.80
C ASN A 231 4.43 -22.93 1.82
N SER A 232 4.50 -22.53 3.08
CA SER A 232 5.12 -23.28 4.18
C SER A 232 4.14 -23.47 5.34
N VAL A 233 4.45 -24.40 6.24
CA VAL A 233 3.74 -24.56 7.52
C VAL A 233 4.78 -24.39 8.62
N ARG A 234 4.46 -23.57 9.61
CA ARG A 234 5.29 -23.33 10.79
C ARG A 234 4.48 -23.60 12.05
N ASP A 235 5.09 -24.23 13.03
CA ASP A 235 4.48 -24.38 14.35
C ASP A 235 4.76 -23.12 15.17
N MET A 236 3.70 -22.35 15.45
CA MET A 236 3.78 -21.08 16.15
C MET A 236 2.80 -21.06 17.32
N THR A 237 3.19 -20.46 18.43
CA THR A 237 2.25 -20.07 19.47
C THR A 237 1.31 -19.00 18.93
N LEU A 238 0.17 -18.81 19.61
CA LEU A 238 -0.76 -17.74 19.23
C LEU A 238 -0.11 -16.35 19.36
N GLN A 239 0.79 -16.19 20.34
CA GLN A 239 1.50 -14.94 20.57
C GLN A 239 2.50 -14.63 19.44
N GLU A 240 3.30 -15.62 19.02
CA GLU A 240 4.22 -15.48 17.88
C GLU A 240 3.47 -15.12 16.59
N LEU A 241 2.25 -15.67 16.38
CA LEU A 241 1.42 -15.30 15.24
C LEU A 241 0.94 -13.84 15.32
N ILE A 242 0.51 -13.38 16.50
CA ILE A 242 0.08 -11.99 16.70
C ILE A 242 1.23 -11.03 16.42
N GLU A 243 2.40 -11.29 17.02
CA GLU A 243 3.61 -10.48 16.84
C GLU A 243 4.00 -10.38 15.37
N ARG A 244 4.00 -11.52 14.66
CA ARG A 244 4.29 -11.53 13.23
C ARG A 244 3.27 -10.73 12.41
N VAL A 245 1.98 -10.86 12.71
CA VAL A 245 0.96 -10.06 12.01
C VAL A 245 1.16 -8.57 12.28
N HIS A 246 1.49 -8.16 13.51
CA HIS A 246 1.76 -6.76 13.85
C HIS A 246 3.05 -6.21 13.22
N GLU A 247 4.09 -7.03 13.08
CA GLU A 247 5.30 -6.65 12.33
C GLU A 247 4.98 -6.35 10.86
N GLU A 248 4.04 -7.09 10.27
CA GLU A 248 3.59 -6.92 8.89
C GLU A 248 2.45 -5.89 8.73
N ASP A 249 1.73 -5.56 9.82
CA ASP A 249 0.63 -4.58 9.86
C ASP A 249 1.15 -3.20 10.28
N THR A 250 1.68 -2.46 9.30
CA THR A 250 2.47 -1.24 9.54
C THR A 250 1.63 -0.03 9.96
N ASP A 251 1.59 0.37 11.24
CA ASP A 251 0.93 1.61 11.74
C ASP A 251 -0.43 1.95 11.08
N THR A 252 -1.20 0.92 10.69
CA THR A 252 -2.47 1.14 9.98
C THR A 252 -3.63 1.20 10.98
N PRO A 253 -4.65 2.05 10.73
CA PRO A 253 -5.84 2.06 11.57
C PRO A 253 -6.55 0.70 11.46
N PHE A 254 -6.74 0.03 12.60
CA PHE A 254 -7.48 -1.22 12.65
C PHE A 254 -8.98 -1.00 12.44
N LEU A 255 -9.55 -1.73 11.49
CA LEU A 255 -10.99 -1.89 11.34
C LEU A 255 -11.36 -3.37 11.48
N GLN A 256 -12.38 -3.64 12.29
CA GLN A 256 -12.93 -4.98 12.41
C GLN A 256 -13.55 -5.42 11.08
N LEU A 257 -13.50 -6.72 10.79
CA LEU A 257 -14.18 -7.30 9.65
C LEU A 257 -15.66 -6.90 9.61
N PRO A 258 -16.15 -6.31 8.51
CA PRO A 258 -17.57 -5.93 8.40
C PRO A 258 -18.48 -7.13 8.14
N LEU A 259 -17.92 -8.32 7.97
CA LEU A 259 -18.63 -9.56 7.65
C LEU A 259 -18.74 -10.46 8.88
N PRO A 260 -19.77 -11.34 8.95
CA PRO A 260 -19.84 -12.37 9.97
C PRO A 260 -18.54 -13.18 10.09
N LYS A 261 -18.09 -13.40 11.32
CA LYS A 261 -16.87 -14.17 11.64
C LYS A 261 -16.91 -15.60 11.07
N CYS A 262 -18.04 -16.28 11.15
CA CYS A 262 -18.21 -17.61 10.57
C CYS A 262 -18.59 -17.52 9.09
N LEU A 263 -17.82 -18.14 8.21
CA LEU A 263 -18.07 -18.15 6.77
C LEU A 263 -19.42 -18.78 6.41
N SER A 264 -19.91 -19.75 7.19
CA SER A 264 -21.25 -20.34 6.98
C SER A 264 -22.41 -19.34 7.12
N LYS A 265 -22.17 -18.16 7.72
CA LYS A 265 -23.15 -17.08 7.86
C LYS A 265 -23.03 -15.99 6.81
N ARG A 266 -22.01 -16.04 5.95
CA ARG A 266 -21.81 -15.06 4.88
C ARG A 266 -22.68 -15.44 3.69
N ALA A 267 -23.05 -14.44 2.88
CA ALA A 267 -23.72 -14.70 1.61
C ALA A 267 -22.83 -15.59 0.73
N SER A 268 -23.41 -16.64 0.16
CA SER A 268 -22.76 -17.49 -0.82
C SER A 268 -23.32 -17.14 -2.19
N PHE A 269 -22.46 -16.63 -3.07
CA PHE A 269 -22.79 -16.47 -4.48
C PHE A 269 -22.51 -17.82 -5.15
N VAL A 270 -23.58 -18.55 -5.45
CA VAL A 270 -23.55 -19.85 -6.15
C VAL A 270 -23.75 -19.61 -7.64
#